data_AF-A0A928ZCN7-F1
#
_entry.id   AF-A0A928ZCN7-F1
#
_cell.length_a   1.000
_cell.length_b   1.000
_cell.length_c   1.000
_cell.angle_alpha   90.00
_cell.angle_beta   90.00
_cell.angle_gamma   90.00
#
_symmetry.space_group_name_H-M   'P 1'
#
loop_
_entity.id
_entity.type
_entity.pdbx_description
1 polymer ?
#
loop_
_entity_poly.entity_id
_entity_poly.type
_entity_poly.pdbx_seq_one_letter_code
_entity_poly.pdbx_strand_id
1 'polypeptide(L)'
;MSQLNKLLFLSTLVCGLALPQSIALASSRQIEQAKEFYQQDRYPAAIKLLETAIEQERGNPRLRAIALRNLALIYQRLGEWQQATATLSEAEQIIATIDDGFESHLLAQVLEVQGQVELSLVR
;
A
#
# COMPACT_ATOMS: atom_id res chain seq x y z
N MET A 1 -47.51 15.93 -37.93
CA MET A 1 -46.15 16.37 -37.53
C MET A 1 -45.34 15.15 -37.10
N SER A 2 -45.11 14.17 -37.98
CA SER A 2 -43.84 13.96 -38.71
C SER A 2 -42.69 14.90 -38.35
N GLN A 3 -41.67 14.40 -37.64
CA GLN A 3 -40.39 13.96 -38.24
C GLN A 3 -39.60 13.14 -37.21
N LEU A 4 -39.66 11.82 -37.38
CA LEU A 4 -38.66 10.85 -36.94
C LEU A 4 -37.56 10.86 -38.01
N ASN A 5 -36.34 11.37 -37.73
CA ASN A 5 -35.09 10.72 -38.17
C ASN A 5 -33.79 11.50 -37.93
N LYS A 6 -32.76 10.70 -37.58
CA LYS A 6 -31.36 10.68 -38.06
C LYS A 6 -30.26 11.30 -37.19
N LEU A 7 -29.18 10.49 -37.14
CA LEU A 7 -27.82 10.68 -36.57
C LEU A 7 -27.75 10.43 -35.05
N LEU A 8 -27.52 9.20 -34.55
CA LEU A 8 -26.46 8.21 -34.87
C LEU A 8 -25.04 8.82 -34.85
N PHE A 9 -24.25 8.30 -33.91
CA PHE A 9 -22.79 8.29 -33.82
C PHE A 9 -22.05 9.62 -33.62
N LEU A 10 -21.42 9.74 -32.44
CA LEU A 10 -20.08 10.30 -32.16
C LEU A 10 -19.99 10.39 -30.63
N SER A 11 -19.09 9.76 -29.89
CA SER A 11 -18.01 8.85 -30.17
C SER A 11 -17.75 8.14 -28.84
N THR A 12 -17.39 6.87 -28.89
CA THR A 12 -16.65 6.25 -27.78
C THR A 12 -15.32 6.98 -27.65
N LEU A 13 -15.27 8.04 -26.84
CA LEU A 13 -14.01 8.53 -26.30
C LEU A 13 -13.72 7.71 -25.05
N VAL A 14 -12.91 6.70 -25.30
CA VAL A 14 -12.25 5.83 -24.33
C VAL A 14 -11.42 6.65 -23.34
N CYS A 15 -11.22 6.03 -22.18
CA CYS A 15 -10.10 6.20 -21.26
C CYS A 15 -10.14 7.37 -20.28
N GLY A 16 -10.15 6.99 -19.00
CA GLY A 16 -9.00 7.37 -18.19
C GLY A 16 -9.30 8.01 -16.85
N LEU A 17 -10.47 7.85 -16.24
CA LEU A 17 -10.70 8.30 -14.86
C LEU A 17 -11.51 7.26 -14.08
N ALA A 18 -11.01 6.03 -14.02
CA ALA A 18 -11.32 5.21 -12.84
C ALA A 18 -10.64 5.89 -11.65
N LEU A 19 -11.49 6.43 -10.78
CA LEU A 19 -11.15 7.42 -9.76
C LEU A 19 -10.04 6.89 -8.82
N PRO A 20 -9.11 7.74 -8.35
CA PRO A 20 -8.11 7.35 -7.34
C PRO A 20 -8.73 6.72 -6.08
N GLN A 21 -9.99 7.04 -5.80
CA GLN A 21 -10.78 6.44 -4.71
C GLN A 21 -11.03 4.93 -4.91
N SER A 22 -11.25 4.47 -6.15
CA SER A 22 -11.47 3.05 -6.44
C SER A 22 -10.20 2.21 -6.25
N ILE A 23 -9.05 2.80 -6.56
CA ILE A 23 -7.73 2.18 -6.39
C ILE A 23 -7.40 2.12 -4.89
N ALA A 24 -7.57 3.22 -4.15
CA ALA A 24 -7.40 3.26 -2.70
C ALA A 24 -8.26 2.22 -1.95
N LEU A 25 -9.52 2.04 -2.36
CA LEU A 25 -10.39 1.01 -1.80
C LEU A 25 -9.90 -0.42 -2.13
N ALA A 26 -9.40 -0.66 -3.33
CA ALA A 26 -8.83 -1.94 -3.71
C ALA A 26 -7.53 -2.23 -2.94
N SER A 27 -6.62 -1.27 -2.82
CA SER A 27 -5.36 -1.43 -2.10
C SER A 27 -5.56 -1.56 -0.60
N SER A 28 -6.50 -0.82 0.01
CA SER A 28 -6.87 -1.05 1.41
C SER A 28 -7.37 -2.49 1.65
N ARG A 29 -8.17 -3.04 0.73
CA ARG A 29 -8.61 -4.44 0.81
C ARG A 29 -7.44 -5.41 0.64
N GLN A 30 -6.52 -5.15 -0.28
CA GLN A 30 -5.32 -5.98 -0.47
C GLN A 30 -4.45 -5.99 0.78
N ILE A 31 -4.28 -4.84 1.44
CA ILE A 31 -3.54 -4.72 2.70
C ILE A 31 -4.21 -5.53 3.82
N GLU A 32 -5.54 -5.46 3.94
CA GLU A 32 -6.27 -6.28 4.92
C GLU A 32 -6.15 -7.78 4.63
N GLN A 33 -6.28 -8.19 3.37
CA GLN A 33 -6.06 -9.59 2.97
C GLN A 33 -4.61 -10.06 3.23
N ALA A 34 -3.63 -9.19 3.03
CA ALA A 34 -2.23 -9.51 3.33
C ALA A 34 -2.02 -9.76 4.83
N LYS A 35 -2.71 -9.01 5.71
CA LYS A 35 -2.68 -9.26 7.16
C LYS A 35 -3.28 -10.62 7.52
N GLU A 36 -4.37 -11.02 6.87
CA GLU A 36 -4.95 -12.36 7.05
C GLU A 36 -3.97 -13.46 6.60
N PHE A 37 -3.31 -13.28 5.44
CA PHE A 37 -2.29 -14.22 4.98
C PHE A 37 -1.07 -14.28 5.89
N TYR A 38 -0.64 -13.15 6.44
CA TYR A 38 0.41 -13.11 7.45
C TYR A 38 0.04 -13.94 8.69
N GLN A 39 -1.19 -13.82 9.20
CA GLN A 39 -1.67 -14.60 10.35
C GLN A 39 -1.76 -16.11 10.06
N GLN A 40 -1.85 -16.49 8.79
CA GLN A 40 -1.87 -17.87 8.32
C GLN A 40 -0.48 -18.39 7.91
N ASP A 41 0.59 -17.66 8.20
CA ASP A 41 1.97 -17.95 7.76
C ASP A 41 2.14 -18.05 6.22
N ARG A 42 1.20 -17.50 5.45
CA ARG A 42 1.21 -17.48 3.98
C ARG A 42 1.98 -16.28 3.45
N TYR A 43 3.23 -16.15 3.89
CA TYR A 43 4.08 -14.98 3.63
C TYR A 43 4.24 -14.61 2.14
N PRO A 44 4.47 -15.54 1.19
CA PRO A 44 4.61 -15.18 -0.22
C PRO A 44 3.36 -14.54 -0.83
N ALA A 45 2.18 -14.98 -0.39
CA ALA A 45 0.92 -14.41 -0.85
C ALA A 45 0.68 -13.02 -0.25
N ALA A 46 1.04 -12.82 1.03
CA ALA A 46 0.96 -11.53 1.70
C ALA A 46 1.91 -10.51 1.06
N ILE A 47 3.16 -10.89 0.80
CA ILE A 47 4.16 -10.04 0.12
C ILE A 47 3.63 -9.55 -1.22
N LYS A 48 3.15 -10.47 -2.07
CA LYS A 48 2.63 -10.12 -3.40
C LYS A 48 1.49 -9.10 -3.34
N LEU A 49 0.58 -9.25 -2.37
CA LEU A 49 -0.53 -8.30 -2.18
C LEU A 49 -0.03 -6.92 -1.74
N LEU A 50 0.94 -6.87 -0.84
CA LEU A 50 1.51 -5.61 -0.34
C LEU A 50 2.33 -4.88 -1.42
N GLU A 51 3.16 -5.60 -2.18
CA GLU A 51 3.88 -5.03 -3.33
C GLU A 51 2.92 -4.46 -4.37
N THR A 52 1.81 -5.16 -4.64
CA THR A 52 0.77 -4.67 -5.56
C THR A 52 0.12 -3.40 -5.02
N ALA A 53 -0.20 -3.34 -3.72
CA ALA A 53 -0.77 -2.16 -3.09
C ALA A 53 0.20 -0.95 -3.12
N ILE A 54 1.50 -1.19 -2.87
CA ILE A 54 2.55 -0.16 -2.94
C ILE A 54 2.62 0.46 -4.34
N GLU A 55 2.59 -0.36 -5.39
CA GLU A 55 2.64 0.11 -6.77
C GLU A 55 1.37 0.83 -7.22
N GLN A 56 0.21 0.44 -6.69
CA GLN A 56 -1.07 1.07 -7.00
C GLN A 56 -1.24 2.42 -6.29
N GLU A 57 -0.70 2.58 -5.08
CA GLU A 57 -0.89 3.75 -4.22
C GLU A 57 0.21 4.82 -4.37
N ARG A 58 0.74 5.03 -5.57
CA ARG A 58 1.75 6.08 -5.83
C ARG A 58 1.26 7.49 -5.49
N GLY A 59 -0.04 7.73 -5.53
CA GLY A 59 -0.67 9.01 -5.17
C GLY A 59 -1.18 9.10 -3.73
N ASN A 60 -0.99 8.05 -2.92
CA ASN A 60 -1.51 7.98 -1.56
C ASN A 60 -0.39 7.56 -0.59
N PRO A 61 0.39 8.53 -0.09
CA PRO A 61 1.54 8.26 0.76
C PRO A 61 1.17 7.48 2.03
N ARG A 62 -0.03 7.69 2.58
CA ARG A 62 -0.52 6.94 3.74
C ARG A 62 -0.68 5.46 3.47
N LEU A 63 -1.44 5.08 2.44
CA LEU A 63 -1.66 3.67 2.15
C LEU A 63 -0.36 2.97 1.77
N ARG A 64 0.52 3.66 1.04
CA ARG A 64 1.84 3.12 0.70
C ARG A 64 2.72 2.87 1.93
N ALA A 65 2.80 3.81 2.85
CA ALA A 65 3.55 3.64 4.10
C ALA A 65 2.97 2.53 5.00
N ILE A 66 1.64 2.39 5.07
CA ILE A 66 1.01 1.26 5.78
C ILE A 66 1.39 -0.08 5.14
N ALA A 67 1.34 -0.17 3.81
CA ALA A 67 1.70 -1.39 3.09
C ALA A 67 3.18 -1.75 3.29
N LEU A 68 4.09 -0.76 3.21
CA LEU A 68 5.52 -0.94 3.48
C LEU A 68 5.79 -1.42 4.90
N ARG A 69 5.15 -0.82 5.92
CA ARG A 69 5.28 -1.29 7.30
C ARG A 69 4.86 -2.75 7.45
N ASN A 70 3.74 -3.14 6.85
CA ASN A 70 3.27 -4.53 6.91
C ASN A 70 4.20 -5.49 6.15
N LEU A 71 4.82 -5.02 5.06
CA LEU A 71 5.81 -5.79 4.32
C LEU A 71 7.07 -6.02 5.16
N ALA A 72 7.54 -4.98 5.86
CA ALA A 72 8.66 -5.09 6.78
C ALA A 72 8.41 -6.08 7.93
N LEU A 73 7.19 -6.11 8.48
CA LEU A 73 6.80 -7.11 9.49
C LEU A 73 6.91 -8.54 8.95
N ILE A 74 6.57 -8.78 7.69
CA ILE A 74 6.74 -10.09 7.06
C ILE A 74 8.22 -10.43 6.92
N TYR A 75 9.03 -9.50 6.40
CA TYR A 75 10.48 -9.72 6.27
C TYR A 75 11.14 -9.98 7.63
N GLN A 76 10.75 -9.24 8.68
CA GLN A 76 11.18 -9.50 10.06
C GLN A 76 10.86 -10.94 10.48
N ARG A 77 9.65 -11.42 10.22
CA ARG A 77 9.24 -12.80 10.58
C ARG A 77 9.99 -13.88 9.80
N LEU A 78 10.42 -13.58 8.58
CA LEU A 78 11.24 -14.47 7.77
C LEU A 78 12.74 -14.41 8.14
N GLY A 79 13.14 -13.51 9.04
CA GLY A 79 14.56 -13.27 9.36
C GLY A 79 15.30 -12.47 8.28
N GLU A 80 14.57 -11.86 7.35
CA GLU A 80 15.11 -11.01 6.29
C GLU A 80 15.33 -9.57 6.81
N TRP A 81 16.23 -9.43 7.78
CA TRP A 81 16.41 -8.18 8.52
C TRP A 81 16.84 -7.00 7.66
N GLN A 82 17.67 -7.24 6.63
CA GLN A 82 18.15 -6.19 5.75
C GLN A 82 17.00 -5.65 4.87
N GLN A 83 16.17 -6.54 4.32
CA GLN A 83 14.95 -6.16 3.61
C GLN A 83 13.99 -5.41 4.52
N ALA A 84 13.73 -5.92 5.72
CA ALA A 84 12.85 -5.26 6.69
C ALA A 84 13.31 -3.82 6.99
N THR A 85 14.61 -3.62 7.25
CA THR A 85 15.19 -2.31 7.53
C THR A 85 15.06 -1.37 6.33
N ALA A 86 15.39 -1.84 5.12
CA ALA A 86 15.27 -1.03 3.91
C ALA A 86 13.81 -0.60 3.64
N THR A 87 12.87 -1.52 3.82
CA THR A 87 11.43 -1.24 3.65
C THR A 87 10.91 -0.23 4.68
N LEU A 88 11.37 -0.28 5.93
CA LEU A 88 11.01 0.70 6.96
C LEU A 88 11.57 2.10 6.63
N SER A 89 12.82 2.19 6.18
CA SER A 89 13.41 3.44 5.73
C SER A 89 12.63 4.08 4.57
N GLU A 90 12.13 3.28 3.62
CA GLU A 90 11.24 3.79 2.57
C GLU A 90 9.92 4.32 3.14
N ALA A 91 9.33 3.61 4.11
CA ALA A 91 8.11 4.07 4.77
C ALA A 91 8.32 5.41 5.48
N GLU A 92 9.42 5.58 6.22
CA GLU A 92 9.78 6.84 6.89
C GLU A 92 9.91 8.00 5.90
N GLN A 93 10.60 7.78 4.77
CA GLN A 93 10.76 8.80 3.73
C GLN A 93 9.42 9.24 3.15
N ILE A 94 8.48 8.31 2.96
CA ILE A 94 7.13 8.62 2.49
C ILE A 94 6.34 9.36 3.57
N ILE A 95 6.45 8.94 4.83
CA ILE A 95 5.75 9.55 5.96
C ILE A 95 6.16 11.02 6.12
N ALA A 96 7.44 11.34 5.96
CA ALA A 96 7.94 12.72 6.01
C ALA A 96 7.34 13.66 4.94
N THR A 97 6.62 13.12 3.94
CA THR A 97 5.89 13.92 2.94
C THR A 97 4.42 14.20 3.29
N ILE A 98 3.93 13.63 4.41
CA ILE A 98 2.53 13.75 4.86
C ILE A 98 2.39 14.94 5.79
N ASP A 99 1.74 16.02 5.34
CA ASP A 99 1.57 17.26 6.11
C ASP A 99 0.11 17.49 6.54
N ASP A 100 -0.41 16.62 7.40
CA ASP A 100 -1.79 16.72 7.90
C ASP A 100 -2.00 16.14 9.31
N GLY A 101 -0.92 15.99 10.08
CA GLY A 101 -0.97 15.53 11.48
C GLY A 101 -1.19 14.03 11.67
N PHE A 102 -1.46 13.26 10.61
CA PHE A 102 -1.53 11.78 10.70
C PHE A 102 -0.13 11.13 10.70
N GLU A 103 0.88 11.89 10.29
CA GLU A 103 2.28 11.50 10.21
C GLU A 103 2.77 10.84 11.51
N SER A 104 2.54 11.48 12.66
CA SER A 104 3.10 11.05 13.94
C SER A 104 2.64 9.65 14.36
N HIS A 105 1.38 9.30 14.08
CA HIS A 105 0.85 7.98 14.42
C HIS A 105 1.46 6.89 13.54
N LEU A 106 1.61 7.16 12.24
CA LEU A 106 2.18 6.20 11.31
C LEU A 106 3.70 6.06 11.52
N LEU A 107 4.38 7.17 11.82
CA LEU A 107 5.80 7.16 12.18
C LEU A 107 6.06 6.33 13.43
N ALA A 108 5.27 6.52 14.50
CA ALA A 108 5.39 5.72 15.72
C ALA A 108 5.26 4.22 15.46
N GLN A 109 4.33 3.84 14.59
CA GLN A 109 4.14 2.44 14.18
C GLN A 109 5.33 1.89 13.38
N VAL A 110 5.95 2.69 12.52
CA VAL A 110 7.15 2.28 11.77
C VAL A 110 8.34 2.13 12.70
N LEU A 111 8.57 3.09 13.59
CA LEU A 111 9.64 3.07 14.58
C LEU A 111 9.51 1.89 15.56
N GLU A 112 8.28 1.49 15.91
CA GLU A 112 8.04 0.29 16.72
C GLU A 112 8.63 -0.96 16.05
N VAL A 113 8.36 -1.15 14.75
CA VAL A 113 8.87 -2.32 14.00
C VAL A 113 10.38 -2.23 13.83
N GLN A 114 10.91 -1.04 13.58
CA GLN A 114 12.34 -0.81 13.45
C GLN A 114 13.10 -1.18 14.72
N GLY A 115 12.62 -0.74 15.89
CA GLY A 115 13.21 -1.13 17.17
C GLY A 115 13.19 -2.65 17.40
N GLN A 116 12.12 -3.33 16.98
CA GLN A 116 12.06 -4.80 17.05
C GLN A 116 13.09 -5.48 16.14
N VAL A 117 13.25 -4.99 14.91
CA VAL A 117 14.25 -5.48 13.95
C VAL A 117 15.66 -5.28 14.52
N GLU A 118 15.98 -4.08 15.00
CA GLU A 118 17.29 -3.76 15.58
C GLU A 118 17.62 -4.63 16.81
N LEU A 119 16.66 -4.81 17.72
CA LEU A 119 16.84 -5.68 18.90
C LEU A 119 17.06 -7.14 18.52
N SER A 120 16.57 -7.58 17.36
CA SER A 120 16.74 -8.95 16.87
C SER A 120 18.10 -9.16 16.21
N LEU A 121 18.72 -8.10 15.66
CA LEU A 121 20.06 -8.14 15.06
C LEU A 121 21.20 -8.23 16.10
N VAL A 122 20.94 -7.80 17.34
CA VAL A 122 21.95 -7.73 18.41
C VAL A 122 22.02 -9.00 19.27
N ARG A 123 21.07 -9.94 19.11
CA ARG A 123 21.04 -11.22 19.84
C ARG A 123 21.72 -12.34 19.06
#